data_AF-A0A2M7DYP4-F1
#
_entry.id   AF-A0A2M7DYP4-F1
#
_cell.length_a   1.000
_cell.length_b   1.000
_cell.length_c   1.000
_cell.angle_alpha   90.00
_cell.angle_beta   90.00
_cell.angle_gamma   90.00
#
_symmetry.space_group_name_H-M   'P 1'
#
loop_
_entity.id
_entity.type
_entity.pdbx_description
1 polymer ?
#
loop_
_entity_poly.entity_id
_entity_poly.type
_entity_poly.pdbx_seq_one_letter_code
_entity_poly.pdbx_strand_id
1 'polypeptide(L)'
;MNRITFILLAAIFIILNSCQKEDDPNSQNTNIIGSWKVSENSTTYGQQYYYVDISSDTTASNKIIIDNFFGLGLGKSVPATQSGQTLTISNATIPGYIFNGTGSISSNYNSIS
;
A
#
# COMPACT_ATOMS: atom_id res chain seq x y z
N MET A 1 17.20 46.74 17.81
CA MET A 1 17.08 45.30 17.48
C MET A 1 18.41 44.84 16.92
N ASN A 2 19.18 44.06 17.68
CA ASN A 2 20.58 43.77 17.36
C ASN A 2 20.66 42.82 16.17
N ARG A 3 21.58 43.06 15.22
CA ARG A 3 21.77 42.22 14.03
C ARG A 3 21.98 40.74 14.37
N ILE A 4 22.54 40.47 15.56
CA ILE A 4 22.77 39.13 16.12
C ILE A 4 21.45 38.42 16.44
N THR A 5 20.42 39.13 16.89
CA THR A 5 19.09 38.57 17.21
C THR A 5 18.37 38.08 15.95
N PHE A 6 18.56 38.76 14.81
CA PHE A 6 17.98 38.35 13.52
C PHE A 6 18.63 37.06 12.98
N ILE A 7 19.94 36.89 13.16
CA ILE A 7 20.67 35.70 12.73
C ILE A 7 20.28 34.48 13.59
N LEU A 8 20.10 34.68 14.90
CA LEU A 8 19.65 33.62 15.81
C LEU A 8 18.23 33.13 15.48
N LEU A 9 17.33 34.05 15.08
CA LEU A 9 15.95 33.72 14.73
C LEU A 9 15.85 32.99 13.38
N ALA A 10 16.73 33.32 12.42
CA ALA A 10 16.80 32.65 11.12
C ALA A 10 17.36 31.21 11.23
N ALA A 11 18.30 30.95 12.15
CA ALA A 11 18.86 29.62 12.35
C ALA A 11 17.84 28.61 12.94
N ILE A 12 16.85 29.08 13.70
CA ILE A 12 15.80 28.25 14.31
C ILE A 12 14.76 27.73 13.30
N PHE A 13 14.60 28.38 12.15
CA PHE A 13 13.66 27.92 11.11
C PHE A 13 14.21 26.75 10.26
N ILE A 14 15.53 26.56 10.23
CA ILE A 14 16.16 25.53 9.37
C ILE A 14 16.03 24.13 9.99
N ILE A 15 15.97 24.03 11.32
CA ILE A 15 15.89 22.76 12.05
C ILE A 15 14.51 22.08 12.03
N LEU A 16 13.44 22.78 11.60
CA LEU A 16 12.09 22.20 11.55
C LEU A 16 11.77 21.43 10.26
N ASN A 17 12.63 21.48 9.23
CA ASN A 17 12.41 20.78 7.96
C ASN A 17 13.20 19.45 7.82
N SER A 18 14.02 19.07 8.81
CA SER A 18 14.95 17.93 8.66
C SER A 18 14.36 16.56 9.05
N CYS A 19 13.07 16.46 9.32
CA CYS A 19 12.43 15.19 9.68
C CYS A 19 11.41 14.80 8.63
N GLN A 20 11.88 14.48 7.41
CA GLN A 20 11.10 13.68 6.49
C GLN A 20 11.45 12.22 6.76
N LYS A 21 10.44 11.41 7.11
CA LYS A 21 10.60 9.97 7.23
C LYS A 21 11.00 9.46 5.84
N GLU A 22 12.21 8.94 5.74
CA GLU A 22 12.68 8.29 4.52
C GLU A 22 11.92 6.96 4.41
N ASP A 23 10.99 6.88 3.46
CA ASP A 23 10.26 5.64 3.20
C ASP A 23 11.24 4.64 2.56
N ASP A 24 11.64 3.60 3.30
CA ASP A 24 12.43 2.49 2.75
C ASP A 24 11.58 1.80 1.67
N PRO A 25 11.98 1.85 0.39
CA PRO A 25 11.21 1.29 -0.72
C PRO A 25 11.08 -0.24 -0.66
N ASN A 26 11.85 -0.90 0.21
CA ASN A 26 11.80 -2.34 0.47
C ASN A 26 11.06 -2.68 1.77
N SER A 27 10.53 -1.69 2.47
CA SER A 27 9.68 -1.91 3.65
C SER A 27 8.20 -1.85 3.25
N GLN A 28 7.40 -2.76 3.79
CA GLN A 28 5.95 -2.74 3.64
C GLN A 28 5.40 -1.50 4.36
N ASN A 29 4.52 -0.76 3.67
CA ASN A 29 3.77 0.29 4.31
C ASN A 29 2.56 -0.31 5.01
N THR A 30 2.47 -0.15 6.33
CA THR A 30 1.36 -0.71 7.11
C THR A 30 0.05 0.08 6.96
N ASN A 31 0.05 1.25 6.32
CA ASN A 31 -1.15 2.07 6.12
C ASN A 31 -2.18 1.42 5.19
N ILE A 32 -1.79 0.41 4.40
CA ILE A 32 -2.72 -0.34 3.54
C ILE A 32 -3.30 -1.59 4.22
N ILE A 33 -2.88 -1.91 5.45
CA ILE A 33 -3.38 -3.08 6.18
C ILE A 33 -4.80 -2.80 6.68
N GLY A 34 -5.70 -3.75 6.47
CA GLY A 34 -7.10 -3.65 6.87
C GLY A 34 -8.07 -4.10 5.79
N SER A 35 -9.34 -3.77 5.99
CA SER A 35 -10.43 -4.17 5.09
C SER A 35 -10.69 -3.09 4.04
N TRP A 36 -10.71 -3.49 2.78
CA TRP A 36 -10.86 -2.60 1.63
C TRP A 36 -12.07 -2.98 0.80
N LYS A 37 -12.87 -1.98 0.43
CA LYS A 37 -13.97 -2.19 -0.50
C LYS A 37 -13.46 -2.15 -1.93
N VAL A 38 -13.64 -3.25 -2.65
CA VAL A 38 -13.38 -3.34 -4.08
C VAL A 38 -14.60 -2.89 -4.86
N SER A 39 -14.34 -2.19 -5.96
CA SER A 39 -15.31 -1.87 -7.01
C SER A 39 -14.66 -2.22 -8.33
N GLU A 40 -15.12 -3.28 -8.97
CA GLU A 40 -14.58 -3.73 -10.27
C GLU A 40 -15.68 -3.88 -11.31
N ASN A 41 -15.28 -3.86 -12.58
CA ASN A 41 -16.16 -4.19 -13.70
C ASN A 41 -15.57 -5.39 -14.45
N SER A 42 -16.07 -6.57 -14.11
CA SER A 42 -15.69 -7.83 -14.72
C SER A 42 -16.30 -7.97 -16.10
N THR A 43 -15.53 -8.42 -17.08
CA THR A 43 -16.05 -8.76 -18.41
C THR A 43 -17.04 -9.92 -18.37
N THR A 44 -16.92 -10.82 -17.39
CA THR A 44 -17.76 -12.00 -17.25
C THR A 44 -18.96 -11.76 -16.34
N TYR A 45 -18.77 -11.03 -15.23
CA TYR A 45 -19.79 -10.88 -14.18
C TYR A 45 -20.36 -9.47 -14.05
N GLY A 46 -19.89 -8.52 -14.85
CA GLY A 46 -20.29 -7.12 -14.80
C GLY A 46 -19.75 -6.39 -13.56
N GLN A 47 -20.50 -5.39 -13.11
CA GLN A 47 -20.10 -4.56 -11.98
C GLN A 47 -20.23 -5.32 -10.65
N GLN A 48 -19.13 -5.40 -9.90
CA GLN A 48 -19.06 -6.13 -8.64
C GLN A 48 -18.52 -5.26 -7.51
N TYR A 49 -19.00 -5.57 -6.29
CA TYR A 49 -18.56 -4.95 -5.06
C TYR A 49 -18.37 -6.04 -4.00
N TYR A 50 -17.18 -6.08 -3.42
CA TYR A 50 -16.87 -7.01 -2.33
C TYR A 50 -15.78 -6.40 -1.45
N TYR A 51 -15.50 -7.03 -0.32
CA TYR A 51 -14.44 -6.63 0.58
C TYR A 51 -13.25 -7.57 0.44
N VAL A 52 -12.04 -7.02 0.52
CA VAL A 52 -10.80 -7.78 0.66
C VAL A 52 -10.15 -7.40 1.98
N ASP A 53 -9.44 -8.34 2.59
CA ASP A 53 -8.63 -8.06 3.78
C ASP A 53 -7.16 -8.13 3.41
N ILE A 54 -6.43 -7.04 3.64
CA ILE A 54 -5.00 -6.95 3.41
C ILE A 54 -4.29 -7.11 4.75
N SER A 55 -3.38 -8.08 4.85
CA SER A 55 -2.55 -8.33 6.03
C SER A 55 -1.07 -8.43 5.67
N SER A 56 -0.20 -8.17 6.64
CA SER A 56 1.24 -8.32 6.49
C SER A 56 1.64 -9.79 6.45
N ASP A 57 2.62 -10.15 5.64
CA ASP A 57 3.31 -11.42 5.78
C ASP A 57 4.28 -11.35 6.98
N THR A 58 4.31 -12.39 7.81
CA THR A 58 5.15 -12.43 9.02
C THR A 58 6.61 -12.79 8.74
N THR A 59 6.92 -13.23 7.52
CA THR A 59 8.24 -13.75 7.13
C THR A 59 8.99 -12.81 6.18
N ALA A 60 8.29 -12.08 5.32
CA ALA A 60 8.90 -11.16 4.35
C ALA A 60 8.37 -9.73 4.54
N SER A 61 9.29 -8.80 4.83
CA SER A 61 8.98 -7.42 5.21
C SER A 61 8.36 -6.55 4.12
N ASN A 62 8.29 -7.03 2.88
CA ASN A 62 7.70 -6.35 1.73
C ASN A 62 6.54 -7.13 1.12
N LYS A 63 6.06 -8.19 1.79
CA LYS A 63 5.01 -9.04 1.26
C LYS A 63 3.73 -8.83 2.04
N ILE A 64 2.63 -8.69 1.32
CA ILE A 64 1.28 -8.63 1.86
C ILE A 64 0.46 -9.81 1.37
N ILE A 65 -0.58 -10.13 2.11
CA ILE A 65 -1.56 -11.15 1.79
C ILE A 65 -2.92 -10.48 1.61
N ILE A 66 -3.53 -10.65 0.44
CA ILE A 66 -4.83 -10.09 0.08
C ILE A 66 -5.85 -11.23 0.08
N ASP A 67 -6.74 -11.27 1.07
CA ASP A 67 -7.79 -12.28 1.17
C ASP A 67 -9.07 -11.88 0.44
N ASN A 68 -9.82 -12.88 -0.03
CA ASN A 68 -11.05 -12.68 -0.81
C ASN A 68 -10.83 -11.89 -2.12
N PHE A 69 -9.62 -11.94 -2.68
CA PHE A 69 -9.34 -11.31 -3.98
C PHE A 69 -10.25 -11.90 -5.06
N PHE A 70 -10.76 -11.05 -5.96
CA PHE A 70 -11.76 -11.43 -6.98
C PHE A 70 -13.06 -12.04 -6.40
N GLY A 71 -13.39 -11.74 -5.14
CA GLY A 71 -14.61 -12.23 -4.49
C GLY A 71 -14.67 -13.75 -4.30
N LEU A 72 -13.52 -14.43 -4.25
CA LEU A 72 -13.43 -15.90 -4.23
C LEU A 72 -13.82 -16.55 -2.89
N GLY A 73 -14.09 -15.76 -1.86
CA GLY A 73 -14.40 -16.19 -0.51
C GLY A 73 -13.20 -16.13 0.44
N LEU A 74 -13.50 -16.20 1.75
CA LEU A 74 -12.50 -16.14 2.80
C LEU A 74 -11.52 -17.33 2.75
N GLY A 75 -10.25 -17.06 3.03
CA GLY A 75 -9.17 -18.05 2.98
C GLY A 75 -8.67 -18.35 1.57
N LYS A 76 -9.14 -17.61 0.56
CA LYS A 76 -8.58 -17.61 -0.80
C LYS A 76 -7.69 -16.38 -0.96
N SER A 77 -6.46 -16.52 -0.47
CA SER A 77 -5.54 -15.38 -0.36
C SER A 77 -4.53 -15.32 -1.51
N VAL A 78 -4.27 -14.11 -1.98
CA VAL A 78 -3.31 -13.79 -3.04
C VAL A 78 -2.13 -13.04 -2.43
N PRO A 79 -0.90 -13.58 -2.49
CA PRO A 79 0.29 -12.84 -2.06
C PRO A 79 0.65 -11.75 -3.08
N ALA A 80 1.06 -10.58 -2.58
CA ALA A 80 1.62 -9.50 -3.38
C ALA A 80 2.87 -8.94 -2.70
N THR A 81 3.77 -8.37 -3.50
CA THR A 81 4.94 -7.63 -3.02
C THR A 81 4.69 -6.14 -3.12
N GLN A 82 4.97 -5.41 -2.05
CA GLN A 82 4.93 -3.96 -1.99
C GLN A 82 6.33 -3.39 -2.20
N SER A 83 6.43 -2.37 -3.06
CA SER A 83 7.59 -1.49 -3.14
C SER A 83 7.13 -0.04 -3.31
N GLY A 84 7.32 0.77 -2.27
CA GLY A 84 6.75 2.11 -2.18
C GLY A 84 5.22 2.11 -2.35
N GLN A 85 4.74 2.84 -3.37
CA GLN A 85 3.33 2.88 -3.76
C GLN A 85 2.94 1.81 -4.80
N THR A 86 3.81 0.88 -5.15
CA THR A 86 3.48 -0.19 -6.11
C THR A 86 3.22 -1.50 -5.41
N LEU A 87 2.16 -2.20 -5.80
CA LEU A 87 1.87 -3.59 -5.45
C LEU A 87 2.07 -4.46 -6.68
N THR A 88 2.71 -5.63 -6.50
CA THR A 88 2.95 -6.59 -7.59
C THR A 88 2.48 -7.97 -7.18
N ILE A 89 1.59 -8.57 -7.96
CA ILE A 89 1.19 -9.97 -7.83
C ILE A 89 1.99 -10.76 -8.87
N SER A 90 2.96 -11.55 -8.41
CA SER A 90 3.84 -12.34 -9.27
C SER A 90 3.34 -13.79 -9.37
N ASN A 91 2.45 -14.05 -10.33
CA ASN A 91 1.99 -15.41 -10.69
C ASN A 91 1.41 -16.20 -9.49
N ALA A 92 0.48 -15.56 -8.77
CA ALA A 92 -0.22 -16.20 -7.67
C ALA A 92 -1.27 -17.19 -8.21
N THR A 93 -1.21 -18.44 -7.77
CA THR A 93 -2.12 -19.49 -8.21
C THR A 93 -3.06 -19.90 -7.09
N ILE A 94 -4.36 -19.84 -7.36
CA ILE A 94 -5.44 -20.39 -6.53
C ILE A 94 -6.16 -21.43 -7.41
N PRO A 95 -6.73 -22.53 -6.90
CA PRO A 95 -7.41 -23.51 -7.75
C PRO A 95 -8.43 -22.86 -8.71
N GLY A 96 -8.17 -22.96 -10.01
CA GLY A 96 -9.00 -22.37 -11.07
C GLY A 96 -8.62 -20.95 -11.52
N TYR A 97 -7.66 -20.29 -10.87
CA TYR A 97 -7.28 -18.90 -11.12
C TYR A 97 -5.77 -18.69 -11.09
N ILE A 98 -5.28 -17.89 -12.03
CA ILE A 98 -3.90 -17.41 -12.04
C ILE A 98 -3.95 -15.89 -12.06
N PHE A 99 -3.34 -15.26 -11.05
CA PHE A 99 -3.26 -13.82 -10.91
C PHE A 99 -1.85 -13.34 -11.20
N ASN A 100 -1.75 -12.35 -12.09
CA ASN A 100 -0.52 -11.61 -12.35
C ASN A 100 -0.89 -10.16 -12.65
N GLY A 101 -0.13 -9.22 -12.09
CA GLY A 101 -0.34 -7.82 -12.39
C GLY A 101 0.33 -6.89 -11.39
N THR A 102 0.21 -5.61 -11.66
CA THR A 102 0.71 -4.52 -10.82
C THR A 102 -0.43 -3.56 -10.51
N GLY A 103 -0.46 -3.03 -9.28
CA GLY A 103 -1.36 -1.97 -8.87
C GLY A 103 -0.60 -0.81 -8.23
N SER A 104 -1.22 0.35 -8.17
CA SER A 104 -0.71 1.55 -7.53
C SER A 104 -1.56 1.92 -6.32
N ILE A 105 -0.89 2.24 -5.22
CA ILE A 105 -1.47 2.82 -4.00
C ILE A 105 -1.45 4.34 -4.18
N SER A 106 -2.55 5.02 -3.86
CA SER A 106 -2.56 6.49 -3.86
C SER A 106 -1.66 7.06 -2.75
N SER A 107 -1.12 8.26 -2.96
CA SER A 107 -0.22 8.92 -1.99
C SER A 107 -0.85 9.18 -0.62
N ASN A 108 -2.18 9.21 -0.54
CA ASN A 108 -2.94 9.37 0.70
C ASN A 108 -3.45 8.04 1.30
N TYR A 109 -3.09 6.88 0.72
CA TYR A 109 -3.49 5.56 1.19
C TYR A 109 -5.01 5.34 1.30
N ASN A 110 -5.81 6.03 0.47
CA ASN A 110 -7.27 5.89 0.44
C ASN A 110 -7.80 5.13 -0.79
N SER A 111 -6.92 4.76 -1.72
CA SER A 111 -7.28 3.98 -2.90
C SER A 111 -6.10 3.13 -3.38
N ILE A 112 -6.44 2.00 -3.99
CA ILE A 112 -5.53 1.06 -4.66
C ILE A 112 -6.19 0.74 -6.01
N SER A 113 -5.42 0.83 -7.10
CA SER A 113 -5.91 0.58 -8.47
C SER A 113 -4.93 -0.25 -9.29
#